data_AF-A0AAV3Q1Q8-F1
#
_entry.id   AF-A0AAV3Q1Q8-F1
#
_cell.length_a   1.000
_cell.length_b   1.000
_cell.length_c   1.000
_cell.angle_alpha   90.00
_cell.angle_beta   90.00
_cell.angle_gamma   90.00
#
_symmetry.space_group_name_H-M   'P 1'
#
loop_
_entity.id
_entity.type
_entity.pdbx_description
1 polymer ?
#
loop_
_entity_poly.entity_id
_entity_poly.type
_entity_poly.pdbx_seq_one_letter_code
_entity_poly.pdbx_strand_id
1 'polypeptide(L)'
;MVDDFVRQREHLQMTDSEIMHQVLLGINDTLKSLGKEVNDYHIVPFAFVIADNEELTRELSSERAIPVPAEDLNALHKLNLQ
;
A
#
# COMPACT_ATOMS: atom_id res chain seq x y z
N MET A 1 0.99 20.45 -5.87
CA MET A 1 0.31 19.17 -5.59
C MET A 1 -0.57 18.74 -6.76
N VAL A 2 -1.76 19.33 -7.01
CA VAL A 2 -2.57 18.95 -8.20
C VAL A 2 -1.88 19.31 -9.52
N ASP A 3 -1.27 20.51 -9.60
CA ASP A 3 -0.54 20.95 -10.80
C ASP A 3 0.69 20.08 -11.14
N ASP A 4 1.30 19.43 -10.15
CA ASP A 4 2.45 18.54 -10.36
C ASP A 4 2.00 17.21 -11.00
N PHE A 5 0.84 16.68 -10.60
CA PHE A 5 0.25 15.50 -11.22
C PHE A 5 -0.22 15.76 -12.65
N VAL A 6 -0.76 16.96 -12.93
CA VAL A 6 -1.14 17.37 -14.29
C VAL A 6 0.09 17.45 -15.20
N ARG A 7 1.22 17.96 -14.71
CA ARG A 7 2.50 17.98 -15.44
C ARG A 7 3.09 16.58 -15.65
N GLN A 8 2.92 15.68 -14.68
CA GLN A 8 3.35 14.30 -14.79
C GLN A 8 2.50 13.45 -15.74
N ARG A 9 1.26 13.88 -16.03
CA ARG A 9 0.34 13.18 -16.95
C ARG A 9 0.95 12.97 -18.34
N GLU A 10 1.66 13.98 -18.86
CA GLU A 10 2.30 13.91 -20.18
C GLU A 10 3.53 13.00 -20.18
N HIS A 11 4.20 12.84 -19.04
CA HIS A 11 5.44 12.07 -18.90
C HIS A 11 5.21 10.61 -18.50
N LEU A 12 4.16 10.32 -17.73
CA LEU A 12 3.87 9.00 -17.16
C LEU A 12 2.66 8.31 -17.81
N GLN A 13 1.96 8.96 -18.76
CA GLN A 13 0.74 8.46 -19.41
C GLN A 13 -0.34 8.01 -18.41
N MET A 14 -0.42 8.69 -17.27
CA MET A 14 -1.38 8.33 -16.22
C MET A 14 -2.81 8.67 -16.67
N THR A 15 -3.71 7.74 -16.42
CA THR A 15 -5.16 7.92 -16.55
C THR A 15 -5.69 8.86 -15.47
N ASP A 16 -6.83 9.49 -15.72
CA ASP A 16 -7.48 10.36 -14.71
C ASP A 16 -7.79 9.60 -13.41
N SER A 17 -8.04 8.29 -13.49
CA SER A 17 -8.23 7.42 -12.33
C SER A 17 -6.96 7.27 -11.48
N GLU A 18 -5.80 7.16 -12.11
CA GLU A 18 -4.51 7.06 -11.40
C GLU A 18 -4.10 8.38 -10.76
N ILE A 19 -4.37 9.50 -11.42
CA ILE A 19 -4.15 10.83 -10.86
C ILE A 19 -5.06 11.04 -9.63
N MET A 20 -6.35 10.71 -9.77
CA MET A 20 -7.29 10.77 -8.66
C MET A 20 -6.83 9.88 -7.51
N HIS A 21 -6.30 8.68 -7.80
CA HIS A 21 -5.79 7.78 -6.79
C HIS A 21 -4.60 8.38 -6.01
N GLN A 22 -3.63 8.97 -6.70
CA GLN A 22 -2.47 9.60 -6.08
C GLN A 22 -2.86 10.82 -5.23
N VAL A 23 -3.79 11.65 -5.70
CA VAL A 23 -4.29 12.79 -4.93
C VAL A 23 -4.97 12.34 -3.65
N LEU A 24 -5.81 11.30 -3.73
CA LEU A 24 -6.50 10.74 -2.57
C LEU A 24 -5.54 10.11 -1.57
N LEU A 25 -4.46 9.45 -2.03
CA LEU A 25 -3.38 8.98 -1.15
C LEU A 25 -2.73 10.13 -0.38
N GLY A 26 -2.33 11.21 -1.06
CA GLY A 26 -1.71 12.35 -0.38
C GLY A 26 -2.65 13.05 0.63
N ILE A 27 -3.96 13.08 0.33
CA ILE A 27 -4.97 13.54 1.30
C ILE A 27 -5.03 12.59 2.50
N ASN A 28 -4.99 11.27 2.27
CA ASN A 28 -5.00 10.28 3.33
C ASN A 28 -3.79 10.36 4.24
N ASP A 29 -2.59 10.59 3.70
CA ASP A 29 -1.39 10.77 4.51
C ASP A 29 -1.50 12.02 5.40
N THR A 30 -2.10 13.08 4.87
CA THR A 30 -2.39 14.30 5.64
C THR A 30 -3.41 14.01 6.76
N LEU A 31 -4.48 13.26 6.47
CA LEU A 31 -5.48 12.90 7.47
C LEU A 31 -4.94 11.95 8.54
N LYS A 32 -4.07 11.00 8.16
CA LYS A 32 -3.40 10.08 9.09
C LYS A 32 -2.59 10.85 10.13
N SER A 33 -1.93 11.95 9.74
CA SER A 33 -1.24 12.84 10.69
C SER A 33 -2.17 13.50 11.73
N LEU A 34 -3.47 13.57 11.44
CA LEU A 34 -4.52 14.06 12.32
C LEU A 34 -5.29 12.93 13.02
N GLY A 35 -4.86 11.68 12.87
CA GLY A 35 -5.51 10.49 13.42
C GLY A 35 -6.84 10.13 12.76
N LYS A 36 -7.01 10.46 11.47
CA LYS A 36 -8.22 10.18 10.69
C LYS A 36 -7.87 9.50 9.38
N GLU A 37 -8.83 8.81 8.77
CA GLU A 37 -8.65 8.18 7.47
C GLU A 37 -9.64 8.77 6.45
N VAL A 38 -9.27 8.75 5.17
CA VAL A 38 -10.16 9.18 4.08
C VAL A 38 -11.46 8.36 4.07
N ASN A 39 -11.39 7.08 4.43
CA ASN A 39 -12.54 6.18 4.52
C ASN A 39 -13.60 6.65 5.53
N ASP A 40 -13.19 7.37 6.58
CA ASP A 40 -14.11 7.87 7.61
C ASP A 40 -15.13 8.86 7.04
N TYR A 41 -14.79 9.53 5.93
CA TYR A 41 -15.58 10.62 5.39
C TYR A 41 -16.57 10.20 4.30
N HIS A 42 -16.51 8.96 3.80
CA HIS A 42 -17.38 8.45 2.73
C HIS A 42 -17.36 9.31 1.45
N ILE A 43 -16.31 10.11 1.24
CA ILE A 43 -16.18 11.03 0.09
C ILE A 43 -15.68 10.29 -1.16
N VAL A 44 -15.16 9.07 -0.99
CA VAL A 44 -14.46 8.36 -2.06
C VAL A 44 -15.32 7.22 -2.63
N PRO A 45 -15.30 7.00 -3.97
CA PRO A 45 -16.01 5.88 -4.57
C PRO A 45 -15.67 4.56 -3.89
N PHE A 46 -16.67 3.69 -3.70
CA PHE A 46 -16.55 2.40 -3.00
C PHE A 46 -15.47 1.46 -3.57
N ALA A 47 -15.02 1.71 -4.81
CA ALA A 47 -13.94 0.97 -5.46
C ALA A 47 -12.52 1.46 -5.09
N PHE A 48 -12.39 2.54 -4.33
CA PHE A 48 -11.10 3.04 -3.88
C PHE A 48 -10.68 2.32 -2.60
N VAL A 49 -9.93 1.24 -2.80
CA VAL A 49 -9.23 0.58 -1.71
C VAL A 49 -7.87 1.24 -1.60
N ILE A 50 -7.67 2.06 -0.56
CA ILE A 50 -6.32 2.39 -0.13
C ILE A 50 -5.76 1.10 0.43
N ALA A 51 -5.08 0.32 -0.41
CA ALA A 51 -4.17 -0.68 0.13
C ALA A 51 -3.19 0.12 0.98
N ASP A 52 -3.12 -0.22 2.27
CA ASP A 52 -2.08 0.30 3.13
C ASP A 52 -0.77 -0.29 2.60
N ASN A 53 -0.21 0.36 1.59
CA ASN A 53 1.21 0.37 1.38
C ASN A 53 1.75 1.19 2.55
N GLU A 54 1.65 0.62 3.76
CA GLU A 54 2.63 0.93 4.77
C GLU A 54 3.96 0.82 4.05
N GLU A 55 4.63 1.96 3.89
CA GLU A 55 6.00 1.99 3.43
C GLU A 55 6.76 1.19 4.50
N LEU A 56 6.87 -0.13 4.26
CA LEU A 56 7.47 -1.04 5.21
C LEU A 56 8.82 -0.45 5.54
N THR A 57 9.07 -0.26 6.83
CA THR A 57 10.37 0.24 7.25
C THR A 57 11.44 -0.69 6.68
N ARG A 58 12.66 -0.16 6.52
CA ARG A 58 13.78 -0.94 5.99
C ARG A 58 13.94 -2.27 6.73
N GLU A 59 13.64 -2.29 8.02
CA GLU A 59 13.66 -3.46 8.88
C GLU A 59 12.60 -4.49 8.47
N LEU A 60 11.33 -4.09 8.36
CA LEU A 60 10.22 -5.00 7.99
C LEU A 60 10.34 -5.53 6.57
N SER A 61 10.81 -4.70 5.63
CA SER A 61 11.10 -5.13 4.26
C SER A 61 12.25 -6.14 4.20
N SER A 62 13.28 -5.97 5.04
CA SER A 62 14.38 -6.93 5.14
C SER A 62 13.93 -8.27 5.73
N GLU A 63 13.06 -8.27 6.74
CA GLU A 63 12.51 -9.50 7.33
C GLU A 63 11.66 -10.28 6.33
N ARG A 64 10.79 -9.60 5.57
CA ARG A 64 9.98 -10.23 4.52
C ARG A 64 10.80 -10.80 3.37
N ALA A 65 11.98 -10.25 3.12
CA ALA A 65 12.86 -10.69 2.06
C ALA A 65 13.66 -11.96 2.41
N ILE A 66 13.58 -12.45 3.65
CA ILE A 66 14.28 -13.66 4.07
C ILE A 66 13.62 -14.88 3.41
N PRO A 67 14.34 -15.63 2.55
CA PRO A 67 13.79 -16.83 1.94
C PRO A 67 13.61 -17.91 3.00
N VAL A 68 12.39 -18.45 3.10
CA VAL A 68 12.08 -19.59 3.96
C VAL A 68 12.15 -20.88 3.12
N PRO A 69 13.04 -21.82 3.45
CA PRO A 69 13.09 -23.13 2.78
C PRO A 69 11.76 -23.89 2.92
N ALA A 70 11.33 -24.53 1.83
CA ALA A 70 10.08 -25.31 1.84
C ALA A 70 10.11 -26.49 2.83
N GLU A 71 11.30 -26.98 3.17
CA GLU A 71 11.50 -28.02 4.18
C GLU A 71 11.17 -27.55 5.60
N ASP A 72 11.41 -26.28 5.91
CA ASP A 72 11.13 -25.67 7.22
C ASP A 72 9.62 -25.43 7.39
N LEU A 73 8.91 -25.11 6.31
CA LEU A 73 7.45 -24.98 6.30
C LEU A 73 6.74 -26.29 6.70
N ASN A 74 7.38 -27.43 6.44
CA ASN A 74 6.83 -28.76 6.71
C ASN A 74 7.41 -29.42 7.98
N ALA A 75 8.26 -28.71 8.74
CA ALA A 75 8.90 -29.26 9.93
C ALA A 75 7.88 -29.79 10.96
N LEU A 76 6.78 -29.05 11.17
CA LEU A 76 5.69 -29.46 12.07
C LEU A 76 4.97 -30.74 11.59
N HIS A 77 4.83 -30.92 10.27
CA HIS A 77 4.21 -32.12 9.71
C HIS A 77 5.12 -33.34 9.87
N LYS A 78 6.44 -33.16 9.77
CA LYS A 78 7.44 -34.23 9.97
C LYS A 78 7.54 -34.67 11.43
N LEU A 79 7.36 -33.77 12.39
CA LEU A 79 7.40 -34.07 13.83
C LEU A 79 6.21 -34.92 14.30
N ASN A 80 5.03 -34.75 13.69
CA ASN A 80 3.82 -35.50 14.04
C ASN A 80 3.70 -36.86 13.34
N LEU A 81 4.69 -37.22 12.51
CA LEU A 81 4.76 -38.52 11.80
C LEU A 81 5.74 -39.50 12.48
N GLN A 82 6.27 -39.14 13.65
CA GLN A 82 7.03 -40.05 14.54
C GLN A 82 6.14 -40.57 15.67
#